data_AF-A0A943G119-F1
#
_entry.id   AF-A0A943G119-F1
#
_cell.length_a   1.000
_cell.length_b   1.000
_cell.length_c   1.000
_cell.angle_alpha   90.00
_cell.angle_beta   90.00
_cell.angle_gamma   90.00
#
_symmetry.space_group_name_H-M   'P 1'
#
loop_
_entity.id
_entity.type
_entity.pdbx_description
1 polymer ?
#
loop_
_entity_poly.entity_id
_entity_poly.type
_entity_poly.pdbx_seq_one_letter_code
_entity_poly.pdbx_strand_id
1 'polypeptide(L)'
;MAEDTANHIKYTLGFPSIEYCTFLITQIIEIQPVLVPRFRHVFDFVSSRDINEQPTFQTVLPQIIHELTLKIETQSPTSYDSFRNYKTSFSFQFMYRSNLSLVEYSNISEMFHLTRTPRERYNFTQLSTPPLRQYLADVVDYYKLALSSDEPYIKYISFYHIMEYFYDEVFKKKMVSDLRNKITSPDFTYKNDDKVYEIAKFVNNRMRMDSKSGLGDEAESLKFVLMEYVPIEELRARIATIDPTAETYYQTSKVVFCNAPSIAWSDVQGVYTQLCKRIYATRNSLIHSKSGRKHELYHPYKDEPILRKEIPLVKAVAELIIINSSSVL
;
A
#
# COMPACT_ATOMS: atom_id res chain seq x y z
N MET A 1 21.43 6.79 -6.39
CA MET A 1 21.67 6.92 -4.95
C MET A 1 20.75 8.04 -4.53
N ALA A 2 20.03 7.90 -3.41
CA ALA A 2 19.10 8.93 -2.96
C ALA A 2 19.62 9.51 -1.65
N GLU A 3 19.89 10.81 -1.63
CA GLU A 3 20.48 11.51 -0.49
C GLU A 3 19.52 12.58 0.00
N ASP A 4 19.11 12.46 1.26
CA ASP A 4 18.37 13.47 1.99
C ASP A 4 19.38 14.37 2.71
N THR A 5 19.69 15.50 2.08
CA THR A 5 20.64 16.47 2.62
C THR A 5 20.11 17.19 3.86
N ALA A 6 18.79 17.31 4.02
CA ALA A 6 18.18 18.01 5.16
C ALA A 6 18.24 17.15 6.43
N ASN A 7 17.96 15.85 6.29
CA ASN A 7 17.98 14.91 7.41
C ASN A 7 19.31 14.15 7.55
N HIS A 8 20.27 14.40 6.66
CA HIS A 8 21.58 13.72 6.60
C HIS A 8 21.44 12.18 6.50
N ILE A 9 20.49 11.72 5.69
CA ILE A 9 20.20 10.29 5.47
C ILE A 9 20.54 9.93 4.02
N LYS A 10 21.26 8.82 3.85
CA LYS A 10 21.66 8.32 2.54
C LYS A 10 21.10 6.92 2.29
N TYR A 11 20.41 6.76 1.18
CA TYR A 11 19.80 5.51 0.75
C TYR A 11 20.51 4.96 -0.49
N THR A 12 20.98 3.72 -0.39
CA THR A 12 21.63 3.01 -1.48
C THR A 12 20.97 1.64 -1.66
N LEU A 13 20.16 1.51 -2.71
CA LEU A 13 19.68 0.22 -3.19
C LEU A 13 20.72 -0.37 -4.15
N GLY A 14 21.21 -1.57 -3.87
CA GLY A 14 22.22 -2.24 -4.67
C GLY A 14 22.63 -3.60 -4.12
N PHE A 15 23.69 -4.19 -4.68
CA PHE A 15 24.24 -5.45 -4.17
C PHE A 15 24.78 -5.32 -2.74
N PRO A 16 24.74 -6.41 -1.95
CA PRO A 16 25.21 -6.42 -0.57
C PRO A 16 26.68 -6.02 -0.45
N SER A 17 27.05 -5.39 0.67
CA SER A 17 28.47 -5.19 1.00
C SER A 17 29.14 -6.53 1.30
N ILE A 18 30.47 -6.57 1.22
CA ILE A 18 31.25 -7.81 1.46
C ILE A 18 31.09 -8.29 2.90
N GLU A 19 31.03 -7.36 3.85
CA GLU A 19 30.81 -7.65 5.27
C GLU A 19 29.45 -8.30 5.46
N TYR A 20 28.41 -7.77 4.80
CA TYR A 20 27.07 -8.34 4.86
C TYR A 20 27.00 -9.69 4.14
N CYS A 21 27.70 -9.86 3.01
CA CYS A 21 27.82 -11.16 2.34
C CYS A 21 28.42 -12.22 3.27
N THR A 22 29.50 -11.85 3.99
CA THR A 22 30.18 -12.74 4.92
C THR A 22 29.25 -13.13 6.07
N PHE A 23 28.52 -12.15 6.64
CA PHE A 23 27.50 -12.39 7.65
C PHE A 23 26.43 -13.37 7.16
N LEU A 24 25.88 -13.18 5.95
CA LEU A 24 24.87 -14.06 5.37
C LEU A 24 25.39 -15.49 5.16
N ILE A 25 26.66 -15.63 4.77
CA ILE A 25 27.30 -16.94 4.57
C ILE A 25 27.52 -17.66 5.91
N THR A 26 27.95 -16.96 6.95
CA THR A 26 28.07 -17.55 8.29
C THR A 26 26.72 -18.05 8.79
N GLN A 27 25.67 -17.24 8.63
CA GLN A 27 24.31 -17.62 9.02
C GLN A 27 23.77 -18.84 8.25
N ILE A 28 24.01 -18.94 6.94
CA ILE A 28 23.53 -20.10 6.18
C ILE A 28 24.32 -21.37 6.51
N ILE A 29 25.62 -21.26 6.81
CA ILE A 29 26.45 -22.41 7.26
C ILE A 29 25.94 -22.96 8.59
N GLU A 30 25.53 -22.08 9.51
CA GLU A 30 24.92 -22.49 10.79
C GLU A 30 23.61 -23.27 10.59
N ILE A 31 22.79 -22.88 9.61
CA ILE A 31 21.51 -23.53 9.30
C ILE A 31 21.72 -24.85 8.53
N GLN A 32 22.61 -24.84 7.53
CA GLN A 32 22.89 -25.98 6.68
C GLN A 32 24.38 -26.01 6.28
N PRO A 33 25.16 -26.97 6.82
CA PRO A 33 26.62 -27.00 6.60
C PRO A 33 27.03 -27.47 5.19
N VAL A 34 26.08 -27.95 4.38
CA VAL A 34 26.33 -28.39 3.00
C VAL A 34 26.19 -27.22 2.04
N LEU A 35 27.18 -27.00 1.16
CA LEU A 35 27.17 -25.92 0.16
C LEU A 35 25.84 -25.87 -0.60
N VAL A 36 25.15 -24.72 -0.47
CA VAL A 36 23.93 -24.38 -1.21
C VAL A 36 24.20 -24.55 -2.72
N PRO A 37 23.31 -25.21 -3.49
CA PRO A 37 23.47 -25.42 -4.93
C PRO A 37 23.82 -24.15 -5.72
N ARG A 38 23.37 -22.98 -5.26
CA ARG A 38 23.68 -21.65 -5.82
C ARG A 38 25.20 -21.35 -5.89
N PHE A 39 26.00 -21.88 -4.97
CA PHE A 39 27.46 -21.71 -4.98
C PHE A 39 28.19 -22.68 -5.93
N ARG A 40 27.48 -23.65 -6.55
CA ARG A 40 28.10 -24.63 -7.47
C ARG A 40 28.26 -24.13 -8.90
N HIS A 41 27.49 -23.12 -9.32
CA HIS A 41 27.48 -22.56 -10.69
C HIS A 41 28.09 -21.16 -10.79
N VAL A 42 28.91 -20.77 -9.82
CA VAL A 42 29.52 -19.43 -9.72
C VAL A 42 30.33 -19.08 -10.97
N PHE A 43 31.07 -20.05 -11.53
CA PHE A 43 31.95 -19.82 -12.67
C PHE A 43 31.19 -19.56 -14.00
N ASP A 44 30.02 -20.19 -14.19
CA ASP A 44 29.15 -19.93 -15.36
C ASP A 44 28.56 -18.51 -15.31
N PHE A 45 28.30 -18.02 -14.10
CA PHE A 45 27.69 -16.71 -13.84
C PHE A 45 28.67 -15.55 -14.07
N VAL A 46 29.94 -15.73 -13.69
CA VAL A 46 31.02 -14.74 -13.85
C VAL A 46 31.44 -14.60 -15.31
N SER A 47 31.48 -15.71 -16.07
CA SER A 47 31.89 -15.71 -17.49
C SER A 47 30.92 -14.97 -18.42
N SER A 48 29.70 -14.65 -17.95
CA SER A 48 28.64 -14.04 -18.77
C SER A 48 28.51 -12.52 -18.57
N ARG A 49 29.29 -11.91 -17.67
CA ARG A 49 29.31 -10.45 -17.45
C ARG A 49 30.57 -9.87 -18.07
N ASP A 50 30.42 -8.74 -18.77
CA ASP A 50 31.52 -7.87 -19.22
C ASP A 50 32.24 -7.27 -17.99
N ILE A 51 32.98 -8.10 -17.26
CA ILE A 51 33.92 -7.60 -16.27
C ILE A 51 35.16 -7.21 -17.07
N ASN A 52 35.25 -5.92 -17.44
CA ASN A 52 36.44 -5.35 -18.08
C ASN A 52 37.68 -5.39 -17.15
N GLU A 53 37.50 -5.74 -15.87
CA GLU A 53 38.53 -5.86 -14.85
C GLU A 53 38.71 -7.32 -14.39
N GLN A 54 39.87 -7.64 -13.83
CA GLN A 54 40.13 -8.97 -13.27
C GLN A 54 39.13 -9.28 -12.13
N PRO A 55 38.39 -10.40 -12.17
CA PRO A 55 37.40 -10.72 -11.16
C PRO A 55 38.08 -10.95 -9.80
N THR A 56 37.85 -10.04 -8.86
CA THR A 56 38.30 -10.20 -7.47
C THR A 56 37.17 -10.76 -6.61
N PHE A 57 37.49 -11.46 -5.52
CA PHE A 57 36.49 -11.98 -4.57
C PHE A 57 35.50 -10.89 -4.11
N GLN A 58 36.01 -9.67 -3.92
CA GLN A 58 35.24 -8.48 -3.54
C GLN A 58 34.15 -8.11 -4.57
N THR A 59 34.47 -8.23 -5.85
CA THR A 59 33.53 -7.94 -6.95
C THR A 59 32.57 -9.10 -7.23
N VAL A 60 33.01 -10.33 -7.00
CA VAL A 60 32.29 -11.55 -7.38
C VAL A 60 31.28 -11.96 -6.30
N LEU A 61 31.63 -11.89 -5.02
CA LEU A 61 30.79 -12.41 -3.94
C LEU A 61 29.38 -11.78 -3.87
N PRO A 62 29.22 -10.44 -3.95
CA PRO A 62 27.89 -9.83 -3.98
C PRO A 62 27.06 -10.26 -5.20
N GLN A 63 27.73 -10.55 -6.32
CA GLN A 63 27.08 -11.02 -7.55
C GLN A 63 26.61 -12.47 -7.44
N ILE A 64 27.32 -13.31 -6.66
CA ILE A 64 26.93 -14.69 -6.36
C ILE A 64 25.67 -14.71 -5.49
N ILE A 65 25.60 -13.85 -4.46
CA ILE A 65 24.39 -13.74 -3.63
C ILE A 65 23.22 -13.28 -4.51
N HIS A 66 23.48 -12.32 -5.40
CA HIS A 66 22.56 -11.84 -6.43
C HIS A 66 21.26 -11.22 -5.90
N GLU A 67 21.19 -10.95 -4.59
CA GLU A 67 20.05 -10.29 -3.96
C GLU A 67 20.32 -8.80 -3.80
N LEU A 68 19.27 -7.99 -3.86
CA LEU A 68 19.35 -6.56 -3.62
C LEU A 68 19.23 -6.28 -2.11
N THR A 69 20.00 -5.30 -1.66
CA THR A 69 19.98 -4.79 -0.29
C THR A 69 19.74 -3.29 -0.29
N LEU A 70 19.01 -2.83 0.71
CA LEU A 70 18.86 -1.41 1.00
C LEU A 70 19.83 -1.04 2.12
N LYS A 71 20.86 -0.27 1.79
CA LYS A 71 21.75 0.35 2.77
C LYS A 71 21.24 1.74 3.13
N ILE A 72 21.09 1.99 4.42
CA ILE A 72 20.70 3.29 4.98
C ILE A 72 21.85 3.76 5.87
N GLU A 73 22.40 4.94 5.58
CA GLU A 73 23.48 5.56 6.36
C GLU A 73 22.97 6.87 6.95
N THR A 74 23.25 7.09 8.23
CA THR A 74 22.95 8.35 8.93
C THR A 74 24.22 8.90 9.58
N GLN A 75 24.32 10.22 9.70
CA GLN A 75 25.48 10.87 10.33
C GLN A 75 25.35 10.99 11.85
N SER A 76 24.11 10.93 12.38
CA SER A 76 23.79 11.02 13.79
C SER A 76 23.49 9.65 14.40
N PRO A 77 23.75 9.44 15.71
CA PRO A 77 23.31 8.25 16.42
C PRO A 77 21.80 8.08 16.29
N THR A 78 21.38 7.02 15.60
CA THR A 78 19.98 6.79 15.21
C THR A 78 19.49 5.48 15.82
N SER A 79 18.26 5.46 16.35
CA SER A 79 17.67 4.24 16.91
C SER A 79 17.29 3.24 15.82
N TYR A 80 17.25 1.96 16.19
CA TYR A 80 16.85 0.90 15.26
C TYR A 80 15.41 1.09 14.72
N ASP A 81 14.49 1.58 15.56
CA ASP A 81 13.11 1.88 15.10
C ASP A 81 13.05 3.02 14.08
N SER A 82 13.96 3.99 14.18
CA SER A 82 14.06 5.05 13.17
C SER A 82 14.52 4.49 11.82
N PHE A 83 15.47 3.56 11.81
CA PHE A 83 15.86 2.85 10.58
C PHE A 83 14.71 2.03 9.98
N ARG A 84 13.84 1.44 10.80
CA ARG A 84 12.62 0.78 10.32
C ARG A 84 11.70 1.77 9.60
N ASN A 85 11.51 2.96 10.18
CA ASN A 85 10.71 4.02 9.56
C ASN A 85 11.33 4.48 8.23
N TYR A 86 12.64 4.71 8.18
CA TYR A 86 13.35 5.08 6.95
C TYR A 86 13.24 4.01 5.87
N LYS A 87 13.35 2.73 6.25
CA LYS A 87 13.14 1.60 5.35
C LYS A 87 11.73 1.63 4.76
N THR A 88 10.71 1.76 5.62
CA THR A 88 9.30 1.82 5.18
C THR A 88 9.08 2.97 4.20
N SER A 89 9.65 4.14 4.49
CA SER A 89 9.53 5.30 3.62
C SER A 89 10.19 5.14 2.27
N PHE A 90 11.41 4.60 2.26
CA PHE A 90 12.09 4.30 1.00
C PHE A 90 11.29 3.26 0.18
N SER A 91 10.83 2.19 0.83
CA SER A 91 10.08 1.11 0.18
C SER A 91 8.82 1.63 -0.49
N PHE A 92 8.00 2.42 0.21
CA PHE A 92 6.79 2.99 -0.37
C PHE A 92 7.11 3.89 -1.56
N GLN A 93 8.05 4.83 -1.42
CA GLN A 93 8.41 5.75 -2.50
C GLN A 93 8.96 5.00 -3.73
N PHE A 94 9.79 3.98 -3.51
CA PHE A 94 10.30 3.12 -4.57
C PHE A 94 9.17 2.43 -5.33
N MET A 95 8.28 1.76 -4.60
CA MET A 95 7.16 1.04 -5.18
C MET A 95 6.19 1.99 -5.91
N TYR A 96 5.88 3.15 -5.33
CA TYR A 96 5.02 4.18 -5.91
C TYR A 96 5.55 4.72 -7.25
N ARG A 97 6.86 4.98 -7.34
CA ARG A 97 7.49 5.56 -8.53
C ARG A 97 7.80 4.53 -9.62
N SER A 98 8.29 3.36 -9.23
CA SER A 98 8.72 2.33 -10.17
C SER A 98 7.59 1.40 -10.61
N ASN A 99 6.50 1.32 -9.83
CA ASN A 99 5.46 0.30 -9.95
C ASN A 99 6.00 -1.15 -9.81
N LEU A 100 7.18 -1.32 -9.22
CA LEU A 100 7.78 -2.61 -8.93
C LEU A 100 7.59 -2.94 -7.46
N SER A 101 7.24 -4.19 -7.16
CA SER A 101 7.16 -4.68 -5.78
C SER A 101 8.55 -4.84 -5.18
N LEU A 102 8.73 -4.35 -3.94
CA LEU A 102 9.93 -4.56 -3.16
C LEU A 102 9.64 -5.52 -2.00
N VAL A 103 9.85 -6.82 -2.24
CA VAL A 103 9.59 -7.89 -1.26
C VAL A 103 10.83 -8.21 -0.42
N GLU A 104 10.63 -8.30 0.89
CA GLU A 104 11.69 -8.71 1.82
C GLU A 104 11.58 -10.22 2.02
N TYR A 105 12.73 -10.88 2.20
CA TYR A 105 12.75 -12.28 2.57
C TYR A 105 12.40 -12.42 4.06
N SER A 106 11.57 -13.40 4.40
CA SER A 106 11.15 -13.63 5.80
C SER A 106 12.28 -14.24 6.61
N ASN A 107 13.16 -14.99 5.96
CA ASN A 107 14.32 -15.63 6.58
C ASN A 107 15.43 -15.88 5.55
N ILE A 108 16.62 -16.20 6.05
CA ILE A 108 17.83 -16.44 5.24
C ILE A 108 17.68 -17.67 4.33
N SER A 109 16.94 -18.69 4.78
CA SER A 109 16.68 -19.90 3.99
C SER A 109 15.85 -19.60 2.72
N GLU A 110 14.86 -18.71 2.83
CA GLU A 110 14.05 -18.23 1.71
C GLU A 110 14.91 -17.42 0.74
N MET A 111 15.76 -16.53 1.26
CA MET A 111 16.68 -15.70 0.47
C MET A 111 17.65 -16.54 -0.36
N PHE A 112 18.23 -17.62 0.20
CA PHE A 112 19.13 -18.48 -0.54
C PHE A 112 18.42 -19.51 -1.44
N HIS A 113 17.09 -19.46 -1.52
CA HIS A 113 16.28 -20.30 -2.41
C HIS A 113 16.71 -21.78 -2.36
N LEU A 114 16.88 -22.35 -1.17
CA LEU A 114 17.19 -23.78 -0.99
C LEU A 114 16.21 -24.71 -1.72
N THR A 115 15.08 -24.18 -2.20
CA THR A 115 13.96 -24.88 -2.83
C THR A 115 13.51 -24.32 -4.19
N ARG A 116 14.15 -23.30 -4.78
CA ARG A 116 13.64 -22.63 -6.02
C ARG A 116 14.72 -22.30 -7.07
N THR A 117 14.32 -22.28 -8.34
CA THR A 117 15.14 -21.96 -9.53
C THR A 117 15.57 -20.48 -9.60
N PRO A 118 16.66 -20.17 -10.35
CA PRO A 118 17.21 -18.81 -10.45
C PRO A 118 16.20 -17.82 -11.03
N ARG A 119 16.14 -16.61 -10.47
CA ARG A 119 15.31 -15.50 -10.96
C ARG A 119 15.96 -14.78 -12.15
N GLU A 120 15.11 -14.19 -12.99
CA GLU A 120 15.50 -13.37 -14.14
C GLU A 120 16.31 -12.12 -13.74
N ARG A 121 17.05 -11.58 -14.73
CA ARG A 121 17.91 -10.40 -14.60
C ARG A 121 17.10 -9.17 -14.14
N TYR A 122 17.52 -8.55 -13.04
CA TYR A 122 17.00 -7.25 -12.64
C TYR A 122 17.77 -6.11 -13.32
N ASN A 123 17.10 -5.39 -14.22
CA ASN A 123 17.47 -4.00 -14.50
C ASN A 123 16.85 -3.15 -13.40
N PHE A 124 17.62 -2.80 -12.37
CA PHE A 124 17.10 -1.99 -11.28
C PHE A 124 17.26 -0.49 -11.60
N THR A 125 16.17 0.26 -11.49
CA THR A 125 16.20 1.71 -11.57
C THR A 125 16.52 2.26 -10.19
N GLN A 126 17.66 2.91 -10.04
CA GLN A 126 17.98 3.57 -8.79
C GLN A 126 17.11 4.81 -8.63
N LEU A 127 16.46 4.98 -7.46
CA LEU A 127 15.83 6.24 -7.14
C LEU A 127 16.90 7.34 -7.01
N SER A 128 16.64 8.48 -7.64
CA SER A 128 17.42 9.71 -7.48
C SER A 128 16.93 10.58 -6.33
N THR A 129 15.66 10.45 -5.95
CA THR A 129 15.03 11.28 -4.91
C THR A 129 14.89 10.51 -3.60
N PRO A 130 15.27 11.09 -2.46
CA PRO A 130 15.01 10.51 -1.15
C PRO A 130 13.53 10.59 -0.77
N PRO A 131 13.09 9.79 0.22
CA PRO A 131 11.76 9.93 0.80
C PRO A 131 11.69 11.20 1.63
N LEU A 132 10.64 11.98 1.42
CA LEU A 132 10.39 13.26 2.11
C LEU A 132 9.29 13.12 3.19
N ARG A 133 8.72 11.93 3.35
CA ARG A 133 7.61 11.66 4.25
C ARG A 133 7.82 10.32 4.96
N GLN A 134 7.30 10.26 6.18
CA GLN A 134 7.21 9.05 6.98
C GLN A 134 5.83 8.42 6.81
N TYR A 135 5.82 7.16 6.38
CA TYR A 135 4.60 6.40 6.14
C TYR A 135 4.39 5.33 7.22
N LEU A 136 3.12 4.99 7.46
CA LEU A 136 2.73 3.94 8.40
C LEU A 136 3.10 2.56 7.82
N ALA A 137 3.77 1.72 8.60
CA ALA A 137 4.22 0.41 8.14
C ALA A 137 3.07 -0.50 7.74
N ASP A 138 2.01 -0.56 8.56
CA ASP A 138 0.87 -1.46 8.36
C ASP A 138 0.21 -1.29 6.98
N VAL A 139 -0.01 -0.05 6.54
CA VAL A 139 -0.63 0.25 5.24
C VAL A 139 0.34 0.05 4.06
N VAL A 140 1.63 0.27 4.28
CA VAL A 140 2.67 0.02 3.27
C VAL A 140 2.82 -1.48 3.01
N ASP A 141 2.65 -2.33 4.02
CA ASP A 141 2.70 -3.79 3.86
C ASP A 141 1.53 -4.32 3.00
N TYR A 142 0.32 -3.78 3.17
CA TYR A 142 -0.80 -4.09 2.27
C TYR A 142 -0.55 -3.60 0.84
N TYR A 143 0.03 -2.40 0.68
CA TYR A 143 0.40 -1.87 -0.64
C TYR A 143 1.44 -2.76 -1.33
N LYS A 144 2.44 -3.22 -0.57
CA LYS A 144 3.47 -4.15 -1.01
C LYS A 144 2.89 -5.49 -1.44
N LEU A 145 1.95 -6.05 -0.68
CA LEU A 145 1.23 -7.28 -1.02
C LEU A 145 0.42 -7.14 -2.31
N ALA A 146 -0.23 -5.99 -2.50
CA ALA A 146 -0.96 -5.71 -3.73
C ALA A 146 -0.04 -5.70 -4.95
N LEU A 147 1.14 -5.07 -4.85
CA LEU A 147 2.09 -5.00 -5.96
C LEU A 147 2.83 -6.32 -6.21
N SER A 148 3.04 -7.16 -5.20
CA SER A 148 3.71 -8.46 -5.37
C SER A 148 2.80 -9.53 -5.97
N SER A 149 1.49 -9.32 -5.94
CA SER A 149 0.49 -10.26 -6.45
C SER A 149 0.20 -9.99 -7.92
N ASP A 150 -0.08 -11.02 -8.72
CA ASP A 150 -0.58 -10.85 -10.09
C ASP A 150 -2.11 -10.91 -10.18
N GLU A 151 -2.72 -11.65 -9.26
CA GLU A 151 -4.16 -11.90 -9.18
C GLU A 151 -4.96 -10.61 -8.85
N PRO A 152 -5.88 -10.14 -9.72
CA PRO A 152 -6.68 -8.94 -9.47
C PRO A 152 -7.50 -8.99 -8.18
N TYR A 153 -7.99 -10.16 -7.79
CA TYR A 153 -8.69 -10.34 -6.51
C TYR A 153 -7.81 -9.92 -5.33
N ILE A 154 -6.57 -10.41 -5.26
CA ILE A 154 -5.65 -10.11 -4.16
C ILE A 154 -5.26 -8.63 -4.18
N LYS A 155 -4.99 -8.07 -5.37
CA LYS A 155 -4.71 -6.63 -5.54
C LYS A 155 -5.81 -5.77 -4.96
N TYR A 156 -7.05 -6.04 -5.38
CA TYR A 156 -8.21 -5.25 -4.98
C TYR A 156 -8.41 -5.26 -3.47
N ILE A 157 -8.41 -6.45 -2.86
CA ILE A 157 -8.61 -6.60 -1.41
C ILE A 157 -7.46 -5.96 -0.63
N SER A 158 -6.21 -6.12 -1.08
CA SER A 158 -5.05 -5.50 -0.42
C SER A 158 -5.12 -3.97 -0.46
N PHE A 159 -5.51 -3.37 -1.58
CA PHE A 159 -5.72 -1.91 -1.64
C PHE A 159 -6.92 -1.46 -0.79
N TYR A 160 -7.97 -2.27 -0.67
CA TYR A 160 -9.11 -1.98 0.18
C TYR A 160 -8.76 -1.95 1.67
N HIS A 161 -7.91 -2.88 2.13
CA HIS A 161 -7.49 -2.91 3.54
C HIS A 161 -6.75 -1.64 3.99
N ILE A 162 -6.08 -0.93 3.06
CA ILE A 162 -5.50 0.38 3.34
C ILE A 162 -6.60 1.40 3.69
N MET A 163 -7.75 1.35 3.02
CA MET A 163 -8.89 2.23 3.31
C MET A 163 -9.51 1.87 4.66
N GLU A 164 -9.70 0.57 4.90
CA GLU A 164 -10.29 0.01 6.13
C GLU A 164 -9.49 0.35 7.39
N TYR A 165 -8.16 0.41 7.29
CA TYR A 165 -7.27 0.81 8.39
C TYR A 165 -7.67 2.15 9.03
N PHE A 166 -8.20 3.09 8.25
CA PHE A 166 -8.54 4.45 8.72
C PHE A 166 -10.01 4.63 9.10
N TYR A 167 -10.85 3.59 9.04
CA TYR A 167 -12.29 3.72 9.33
C TYR A 167 -12.54 4.29 10.73
N ASP A 168 -11.97 3.67 11.77
CA ASP A 168 -12.18 4.07 13.16
C ASP A 168 -11.66 5.49 13.45
N GLU A 169 -10.46 5.82 12.94
CA GLU A 169 -9.83 7.12 13.16
C GLU A 169 -10.66 8.24 12.55
N VAL A 170 -11.03 8.10 11.28
CA VAL A 170 -11.77 9.13 10.54
C VAL A 170 -13.19 9.26 11.09
N PHE A 171 -13.84 8.14 11.43
CA PHE A 171 -15.15 8.16 12.06
C PHE A 171 -15.11 8.94 13.39
N LYS A 172 -14.13 8.65 14.25
CA LYS A 172 -13.93 9.37 15.51
C LYS A 172 -13.69 10.86 15.26
N LYS A 173 -12.83 11.22 14.31
CA LYS A 173 -12.54 12.63 13.96
C LYS A 173 -13.81 13.36 13.52
N LYS A 174 -14.61 12.73 12.66
CA LYS A 174 -15.88 13.27 12.17
C LYS A 174 -16.90 13.45 13.29
N MET A 175 -17.03 12.46 14.17
CA MET A 175 -17.91 12.53 15.33
C MET A 175 -17.53 13.67 16.28
N VAL A 176 -16.23 13.83 16.58
CA VAL A 176 -15.74 14.93 17.42
C VAL A 176 -15.99 16.28 16.76
N SER A 177 -15.77 16.41 15.44
CA SER A 177 -16.07 17.63 14.69
C SER A 177 -17.56 17.98 14.72
N ASP A 178 -18.45 17.03 14.46
CA ASP A 178 -19.90 17.23 14.47
C ASP A 178 -20.38 17.63 15.88
N LEU A 179 -19.83 17.02 16.94
CA LEU A 179 -20.12 17.38 18.31
C LEU A 179 -19.62 18.78 18.64
N ARG A 180 -18.38 19.13 18.23
CA ARG A 180 -17.80 20.46 18.42
C ARG A 180 -18.66 21.54 17.76
N ASN A 181 -19.14 21.30 16.55
CA ASN A 181 -20.03 22.24 15.83
C ASN A 181 -21.38 22.39 16.54
N LYS A 182 -21.93 21.31 17.11
CA LYS A 182 -23.18 21.37 17.89
C LYS A 182 -23.03 22.17 19.18
N ILE A 183 -21.96 21.96 19.95
CA ILE A 183 -21.76 22.66 21.23
C ILE A 183 -21.32 24.12 21.07
N THR A 184 -20.79 24.48 19.89
CA THR A 184 -20.38 25.86 19.58
C THR A 184 -21.44 26.64 18.80
N SER A 185 -22.57 26.02 18.47
CA SER A 185 -23.68 26.71 17.81
C SER A 185 -24.23 27.84 18.69
N PRO A 186 -24.55 29.02 18.13
CA PRO A 186 -25.22 30.10 18.86
C PRO A 186 -26.55 29.67 19.50
N ASP A 187 -27.23 28.68 18.91
CA ASP A 187 -28.49 28.13 19.42
C ASP A 187 -28.31 27.18 20.61
N PHE A 188 -27.06 26.78 20.91
CA PHE A 188 -26.77 25.88 22.03
C PHE A 188 -26.57 26.67 23.32
N THR A 189 -27.31 26.27 24.36
CA THR A 189 -27.14 26.79 25.72
C THR A 189 -27.04 25.65 26.70
N TYR A 190 -25.91 25.56 27.41
CA TYR A 190 -25.65 24.50 28.40
C TYR A 190 -26.61 24.51 29.61
N LYS A 191 -27.32 25.62 29.83
CA LYS A 191 -28.34 25.76 30.90
C LYS A 191 -29.70 25.15 30.53
N ASN A 192 -29.90 24.77 29.27
CA ASN A 192 -31.15 24.14 28.84
C ASN A 192 -30.97 22.62 28.81
N ASP A 193 -31.64 21.93 29.74
CA ASP A 193 -31.57 20.47 29.89
C ASP A 193 -31.99 19.72 28.62
N ASP A 194 -32.96 20.25 27.85
CA ASP A 194 -33.40 19.64 26.58
C ASP A 194 -32.26 19.65 25.55
N LYS A 195 -31.50 20.74 25.49
CA LYS A 195 -30.34 20.86 24.58
C LYS A 195 -29.19 19.95 24.99
N VAL A 196 -28.97 19.77 26.29
CA VAL A 196 -28.00 18.79 26.79
C VAL A 196 -28.45 17.37 26.46
N TYR A 197 -29.74 17.06 26.61
CA TYR A 197 -30.31 15.76 26.26
C TYR A 197 -30.25 15.48 24.75
N GLU A 198 -30.47 16.47 23.88
CA GLU A 198 -30.28 16.36 22.42
C GLU A 198 -28.85 15.93 22.06
N ILE A 199 -27.83 16.44 22.75
CA ILE A 199 -26.44 16.03 22.56
C ILE A 199 -26.22 14.58 23.01
N ALA A 200 -26.70 14.23 24.21
CA ALA A 200 -26.57 12.86 24.72
C ALA A 200 -27.25 11.85 23.77
N LYS A 201 -28.42 12.20 23.22
CA LYS A 201 -29.14 11.40 22.22
C LYS A 201 -28.36 11.32 20.90
N PHE A 202 -27.75 12.41 20.44
CA PHE A 202 -26.90 12.42 19.25
C PHE A 202 -25.70 11.46 19.39
N VAL A 203 -24.98 11.52 20.51
CA VAL A 203 -23.84 10.63 20.79
C VAL A 203 -24.30 9.18 20.90
N ASN A 204 -25.35 8.91 21.67
CA ASN A 204 -25.87 7.54 21.85
C ASN A 204 -26.36 6.95 20.51
N ASN A 205 -26.97 7.75 19.64
CA ASN A 205 -27.40 7.28 18.32
C ASN A 205 -26.19 6.93 17.43
N ARG A 206 -25.14 7.75 17.40
CA ARG A 206 -23.89 7.46 16.65
C ARG A 206 -23.19 6.20 17.21
N MET A 207 -23.04 6.07 18.52
CA MET A 207 -22.43 4.89 19.16
C MET A 207 -23.23 3.59 18.99
N ARG A 208 -24.56 3.69 18.84
CA ARG A 208 -25.41 2.53 18.53
C ARG A 208 -25.29 2.07 17.08
N MET A 209 -24.87 2.95 16.17
CA MET A 209 -24.58 2.57 14.78
C MET A 209 -23.32 1.71 14.70
N ASP A 210 -22.30 1.97 15.52
CA ASP A 210 -21.07 1.16 15.64
C ASP A 210 -21.32 -0.26 16.17
N SER A 211 -22.34 -0.45 17.03
CA SER A 211 -22.48 -1.68 17.83
C SER A 211 -23.49 -2.71 17.31
N LYS A 212 -24.35 -2.39 16.33
CA LYS A 212 -25.46 -3.29 15.94
C LYS A 212 -25.52 -3.76 14.48
N SER A 213 -24.65 -3.29 13.59
CA SER A 213 -24.51 -3.92 12.26
C SER A 213 -23.26 -3.38 11.56
N GLY A 214 -22.14 -4.09 11.65
CA GLY A 214 -20.88 -3.73 10.95
C GLY A 214 -20.95 -3.65 9.42
N LEU A 215 -22.15 -3.63 8.82
CA LEU A 215 -22.42 -3.50 7.38
C LEU A 215 -22.94 -2.11 6.98
N GLY A 216 -23.61 -1.38 7.88
CA GLY A 216 -24.15 -0.03 7.61
C GLY A 216 -23.13 1.07 7.89
N ASP A 217 -22.23 0.80 8.82
CA ASP A 217 -21.11 1.66 9.25
C ASP A 217 -19.97 1.65 8.21
N GLU A 218 -19.63 0.49 7.67
CA GLU A 218 -18.46 0.33 6.79
C GLU A 218 -18.52 1.21 5.53
N ALA A 219 -19.69 1.30 4.88
CA ALA A 219 -19.85 2.14 3.69
C ALA A 219 -19.79 3.64 4.03
N GLU A 220 -20.33 4.04 5.18
CA GLU A 220 -20.27 5.44 5.64
C GLU A 220 -18.83 5.82 6.01
N SER A 221 -18.14 4.94 6.73
CA SER A 221 -16.73 5.08 7.09
C SER A 221 -15.82 5.14 5.86
N LEU A 222 -16.05 4.31 4.83
CA LEU A 222 -15.36 4.42 3.54
C LEU A 222 -15.58 5.79 2.91
N LYS A 223 -16.83 6.28 2.89
CA LYS A 223 -17.13 7.60 2.33
C LYS A 223 -16.38 8.71 3.09
N PHE A 224 -16.30 8.65 4.41
CA PHE A 224 -15.53 9.62 5.18
C PHE A 224 -14.03 9.54 4.91
N VAL A 225 -13.45 8.34 4.82
CA VAL A 225 -12.04 8.16 4.45
C VAL A 225 -11.73 8.77 3.09
N LEU A 226 -12.59 8.54 2.09
CA LEU A 226 -12.44 9.14 0.77
C LEU A 226 -12.49 10.67 0.84
N MET A 227 -13.45 11.23 1.58
CA MET A 227 -13.57 12.69 1.73
C MET A 227 -12.40 13.32 2.49
N GLU A 228 -11.80 12.60 3.44
CA GLU A 228 -10.71 13.09 4.26
C GLU A 228 -9.37 13.11 3.50
N TYR A 229 -9.07 12.04 2.76
CA TYR A 229 -7.73 11.84 2.21
C TYR A 229 -7.64 11.84 0.68
N VAL A 230 -8.75 11.91 -0.07
CA VAL A 230 -8.74 11.70 -1.53
C VAL A 230 -9.32 12.91 -2.27
N PRO A 231 -8.51 13.95 -2.54
CA PRO A 231 -8.92 15.05 -3.41
C PRO A 231 -9.24 14.55 -4.82
N ILE A 232 -10.41 14.91 -5.35
CA ILE A 232 -10.94 14.35 -6.61
C ILE A 232 -10.04 14.66 -7.82
N GLU A 233 -9.50 15.88 -7.92
CA GLU A 233 -8.63 16.25 -9.05
C GLU A 233 -7.30 15.50 -9.01
N GLU A 234 -6.72 15.29 -7.83
CA GLU A 234 -5.52 14.48 -7.66
C GLU A 234 -5.78 13.01 -7.98
N LEU A 235 -6.94 12.48 -7.58
CA LEU A 235 -7.37 11.13 -7.91
C LEU A 235 -7.46 10.91 -9.42
N ARG A 236 -8.10 11.84 -10.14
CA ARG A 236 -8.22 11.78 -11.60
C ARG A 236 -6.86 11.81 -12.28
N ALA A 237 -5.99 12.75 -11.89
CA ALA A 237 -4.63 12.86 -12.41
C ALA A 237 -3.83 11.58 -12.16
N ARG A 238 -3.97 10.97 -10.98
CA ARG A 238 -3.27 9.73 -10.64
C ARG A 238 -3.82 8.53 -11.42
N ILE A 239 -5.13 8.39 -11.56
CA ILE A 239 -5.76 7.36 -12.40
C ILE A 239 -5.23 7.46 -13.82
N ALA A 240 -5.22 8.66 -14.42
CA ALA A 240 -4.73 8.87 -15.78
C ALA A 240 -3.24 8.51 -15.95
N THR A 241 -2.43 8.67 -14.90
CA THR A 241 -1.02 8.25 -14.89
C THR A 241 -0.87 6.73 -14.87
N ILE A 242 -1.79 6.01 -14.21
CA ILE A 242 -1.77 4.54 -14.12
C ILE A 242 -2.35 3.90 -15.38
N ASP A 243 -3.49 4.39 -15.83
CA ASP A 243 -4.19 3.95 -17.05
C ASP A 243 -4.95 5.14 -17.66
N PRO A 244 -4.49 5.69 -18.81
CA PRO A 244 -5.13 6.82 -19.48
C PRO A 244 -6.58 6.59 -19.90
N THR A 245 -7.02 5.33 -20.03
CA THR A 245 -8.38 4.97 -20.47
C THR A 245 -9.36 4.74 -19.31
N ALA A 246 -8.84 4.60 -18.09
CA ALA A 246 -9.63 4.20 -16.93
C ALA A 246 -10.67 5.26 -16.53
N GLU A 247 -10.33 6.55 -16.60
CA GLU A 247 -11.25 7.64 -16.23
C GLU A 247 -12.53 7.61 -17.07
N THR A 248 -12.40 7.46 -18.40
CA THR A 248 -13.53 7.35 -19.34
C THR A 248 -14.36 6.10 -19.08
N TYR A 249 -13.70 4.98 -18.76
CA TYR A 249 -14.39 3.75 -18.40
C TYR A 249 -15.23 3.92 -17.13
N TYR A 250 -14.69 4.54 -16.08
CA TYR A 250 -15.43 4.79 -14.84
C TYR A 250 -16.62 5.72 -15.03
N GLN A 251 -16.53 6.68 -15.95
CA GLN A 251 -17.61 7.61 -16.25
C GLN A 251 -18.77 6.98 -17.03
N THR A 252 -18.47 6.04 -17.92
CA THR A 252 -19.43 5.49 -18.89
C THR A 252 -19.97 4.11 -18.51
N SER A 253 -19.22 3.35 -17.70
CA SER A 253 -19.47 1.93 -17.47
C SER A 253 -19.77 1.63 -16.01
N LYS A 254 -20.76 0.76 -15.79
CA LYS A 254 -21.02 0.12 -14.50
C LYS A 254 -20.12 -1.11 -14.30
N VAL A 255 -19.92 -1.53 -13.06
CA VAL A 255 -19.31 -2.85 -12.78
C VAL A 255 -20.40 -3.90 -12.89
N VAL A 256 -20.33 -4.71 -13.94
CA VAL A 256 -21.47 -5.54 -14.38
C VAL A 256 -21.85 -6.62 -13.37
N PHE A 257 -20.88 -7.23 -12.70
CA PHE A 257 -21.11 -8.33 -11.76
C PHE A 257 -21.63 -7.90 -10.38
N CYS A 258 -21.67 -6.61 -10.06
CA CYS A 258 -22.21 -6.09 -8.79
C CYS A 258 -23.12 -4.87 -8.98
N ASN A 259 -23.44 -4.51 -10.23
CA ASN A 259 -24.23 -3.34 -10.62
C ASN A 259 -23.76 -2.03 -9.95
N ALA A 260 -22.46 -1.90 -9.70
CA ALA A 260 -21.90 -0.67 -9.14
C ALA A 260 -22.04 0.50 -10.14
N PRO A 261 -22.30 1.73 -9.65
CA PRO A 261 -22.56 2.88 -10.50
C PRO A 261 -21.32 3.33 -11.27
N SER A 262 -21.55 4.05 -12.38
CA SER A 262 -20.54 4.91 -12.99
C SER A 262 -20.29 6.16 -12.13
N ILE A 263 -19.21 6.88 -12.42
CA ILE A 263 -18.76 8.04 -11.67
C ILE A 263 -18.92 9.30 -12.53
N ALA A 264 -19.78 10.21 -12.08
CA ALA A 264 -19.94 11.53 -12.65
C ALA A 264 -18.95 12.51 -12.00
N TRP A 265 -17.75 12.62 -12.56
CA TRP A 265 -16.66 13.44 -12.02
C TRP A 265 -17.01 14.93 -11.83
N SER A 266 -17.95 15.46 -12.61
CA SER A 266 -18.42 16.86 -12.51
C SER A 266 -19.36 17.14 -11.33
N ASP A 267 -19.95 16.10 -10.72
CA ASP A 267 -20.85 16.26 -9.58
C ASP A 267 -20.06 16.30 -8.27
N VAL A 268 -19.64 17.50 -7.87
CA VAL A 268 -18.81 17.73 -6.68
C VAL A 268 -19.44 17.17 -5.39
N GLN A 269 -20.78 17.14 -5.28
CA GLN A 269 -21.47 16.63 -4.09
C GLN A 269 -21.70 15.11 -4.16
N GLY A 270 -22.03 14.59 -5.33
CA GLY A 270 -22.35 13.17 -5.53
C GLY A 270 -21.15 12.26 -5.78
N VAL A 271 -20.00 12.79 -6.23
CA VAL A 271 -18.84 11.98 -6.66
C VAL A 271 -18.34 11.04 -5.57
N TYR A 272 -18.19 11.51 -4.32
CA TYR A 272 -17.78 10.66 -3.20
C TYR A 272 -18.80 9.55 -2.89
N THR A 273 -20.08 9.83 -3.07
CA THR A 273 -21.14 8.84 -2.87
C THR A 273 -21.08 7.75 -3.94
N GLN A 274 -20.79 8.13 -5.19
CA GLN A 274 -20.64 7.18 -6.31
C GLN A 274 -19.35 6.36 -6.17
N LEU A 275 -18.23 7.00 -5.83
CA LEU A 275 -16.95 6.33 -5.52
C LEU A 275 -17.11 5.29 -4.42
N CYS A 276 -17.67 5.68 -3.27
CA CYS A 276 -17.94 4.77 -2.16
C CYS A 276 -18.82 3.60 -2.59
N LYS A 277 -19.97 3.87 -3.25
CA LYS A 277 -20.85 2.80 -3.74
C LYS A 277 -20.13 1.85 -4.69
N ARG A 278 -19.28 2.38 -5.58
CA ARG A 278 -18.55 1.55 -6.55
C ARG A 278 -17.50 0.66 -5.88
N ILE A 279 -16.67 1.24 -5.02
CA ILE A 279 -15.60 0.52 -4.34
C ILE A 279 -16.19 -0.52 -3.37
N TYR A 280 -17.19 -0.13 -2.59
CA TYR A 280 -17.84 -0.98 -1.59
C TYR A 280 -18.63 -2.13 -2.22
N ALA A 281 -19.44 -1.86 -3.25
CA ALA A 281 -20.21 -2.92 -3.91
C ALA A 281 -19.30 -3.96 -4.58
N THR A 282 -18.22 -3.49 -5.21
CA THR A 282 -17.20 -4.37 -5.79
C THR A 282 -16.55 -5.22 -4.69
N ARG A 283 -16.03 -4.63 -3.61
CA ARG A 283 -15.46 -5.38 -2.47
C ARG A 283 -16.43 -6.42 -1.91
N ASN A 284 -17.68 -6.03 -1.67
CA ASN A 284 -18.67 -6.94 -1.12
C ASN A 284 -18.95 -8.14 -2.03
N SER A 285 -18.98 -7.95 -3.36
CA SER A 285 -19.17 -9.05 -4.30
C SER A 285 -17.96 -9.99 -4.40
N LEU A 286 -16.76 -9.52 -4.04
CA LEU A 286 -15.55 -10.35 -3.93
C LEU A 286 -15.58 -11.22 -2.67
N ILE A 287 -16.01 -10.67 -1.54
CA ILE A 287 -15.95 -11.35 -0.23
C ILE A 287 -17.19 -12.20 0.05
N HIS A 288 -18.38 -11.73 -0.31
CA HIS A 288 -19.64 -12.35 0.12
C HIS A 288 -20.31 -13.15 -0.98
N SER A 289 -20.27 -14.47 -0.83
CA SER A 289 -20.99 -15.41 -1.71
C SER A 289 -22.39 -15.76 -1.19
N LYS A 290 -23.31 -14.78 -1.12
CA LYS A 290 -24.68 -15.01 -0.61
C LYS A 290 -25.56 -15.69 -1.67
N SER A 291 -26.09 -16.87 -1.34
CA SER A 291 -26.93 -17.69 -2.23
C SER A 291 -28.20 -17.00 -2.75
N GLY A 292 -28.71 -16.00 -2.02
CA GLY A 292 -29.88 -15.19 -2.40
C GLY A 292 -29.60 -14.05 -3.38
N ARG A 293 -28.34 -13.77 -3.73
CA ARG A 293 -27.95 -12.69 -4.66
C ARG A 293 -27.02 -13.20 -5.77
N LYS A 294 -27.41 -14.29 -6.44
CA LYS A 294 -26.56 -14.96 -7.44
C LYS A 294 -26.08 -14.06 -8.59
N HIS A 295 -26.83 -13.01 -8.90
CA HIS A 295 -26.52 -12.07 -9.98
C HIS A 295 -25.55 -10.94 -9.58
N GLU A 296 -25.20 -10.83 -8.28
CA GLU A 296 -24.30 -9.80 -7.73
C GLU A 296 -23.02 -10.44 -7.14
N LEU A 297 -22.48 -11.44 -7.83
CA LEU A 297 -21.37 -12.25 -7.37
C LEU A 297 -20.21 -12.19 -8.37
N TYR A 298 -19.01 -12.02 -7.83
CA TYR A 298 -17.79 -12.15 -8.61
C TYR A 298 -17.50 -13.62 -8.92
N HIS A 299 -17.28 -13.93 -10.20
CA HIS A 299 -16.83 -15.22 -10.65
C HIS A 299 -15.40 -15.10 -11.19
N PRO A 300 -14.37 -15.67 -10.52
CA PRO A 300 -12.96 -15.44 -10.84
C PRO A 300 -12.65 -15.49 -12.34
N TYR A 301 -12.92 -16.60 -13.02
CA TYR A 301 -12.53 -16.73 -14.43
C TYR A 301 -13.37 -15.93 -15.43
N LYS A 302 -14.57 -15.49 -15.05
CA LYS A 302 -15.49 -14.76 -15.95
C LYS A 302 -15.34 -13.25 -15.79
N ASP A 303 -15.23 -12.80 -14.54
CA ASP A 303 -15.32 -11.41 -14.17
C ASP A 303 -13.94 -10.78 -13.89
N GLU A 304 -12.85 -11.56 -13.84
CA GLU A 304 -11.48 -11.07 -13.67
C GLU A 304 -11.10 -9.95 -14.67
N PRO A 305 -11.45 -10.01 -15.98
CA PRO A 305 -11.15 -8.90 -16.90
C PRO A 305 -11.86 -7.59 -16.53
N ILE A 306 -13.03 -7.68 -15.89
CA ILE A 306 -13.78 -6.52 -15.40
C ILE A 306 -13.12 -6.02 -14.12
N LEU A 307 -12.79 -6.91 -13.18
CA LEU A 307 -12.11 -6.56 -11.93
C LEU A 307 -10.75 -5.90 -12.17
N ARG A 308 -9.99 -6.35 -13.18
CA ARG A 308 -8.72 -5.75 -13.59
C ARG A 308 -8.87 -4.26 -13.94
N LYS A 309 -10.00 -3.85 -14.52
CA LYS A 309 -10.29 -2.44 -14.84
C LYS A 309 -10.59 -1.61 -13.59
N GLU A 310 -10.93 -2.23 -12.47
CA GLU A 310 -11.16 -1.52 -11.20
C GLU A 310 -9.86 -1.31 -10.39
N ILE A 311 -8.76 -1.99 -10.73
CA ILE A 311 -7.47 -1.88 -10.02
C ILE A 311 -6.87 -0.47 -10.05
N PRO A 312 -6.83 0.27 -11.19
CA PRO A 312 -6.29 1.62 -11.21
C PRO A 312 -6.98 2.56 -10.22
N LEU A 313 -8.31 2.46 -10.07
CA LEU A 313 -9.09 3.25 -9.13
C LEU A 313 -8.68 2.99 -7.68
N VAL A 314 -8.77 1.74 -7.21
CA VAL A 314 -8.46 1.42 -5.80
C VAL A 314 -6.98 1.61 -5.48
N LYS A 315 -6.09 1.41 -6.44
CA LYS A 315 -4.67 1.71 -6.31
C LYS A 315 -4.43 3.21 -6.11
N ALA A 316 -5.01 4.06 -6.97
CA ALA A 316 -4.85 5.51 -6.86
C ALA A 316 -5.43 6.05 -5.54
N VAL A 317 -6.59 5.53 -5.12
CA VAL A 317 -7.18 5.85 -3.81
C VAL A 317 -6.24 5.46 -2.67
N ALA A 318 -5.72 4.23 -2.67
CA ALA A 318 -4.82 3.75 -1.63
C ALA A 318 -3.52 4.58 -1.56
N GLU A 319 -2.94 4.94 -2.70
CA GLU A 319 -1.74 5.78 -2.76
C GLU A 319 -2.00 7.17 -2.18
N LEU A 320 -3.12 7.81 -2.53
CA LEU A 320 -3.49 9.12 -1.98
C LEU A 320 -3.75 9.05 -0.48
N ILE A 321 -4.40 7.99 0.01
CA ILE A 321 -4.59 7.78 1.45
C ILE A 321 -3.24 7.69 2.16
N ILE A 322 -2.33 6.81 1.70
CA ILE A 322 -1.00 6.65 2.31
C ILE A 322 -0.22 7.97 2.30
N ILE A 323 -0.31 8.74 1.21
CA ILE A 323 0.39 10.02 1.07
C ILE A 323 -0.22 11.08 1.99
N ASN A 324 -1.54 11.20 2.05
CA ASN A 324 -2.22 12.27 2.79
C ASN A 324 -2.37 11.98 4.28
N SER A 325 -2.22 10.72 4.70
CA SER A 325 -2.12 10.32 6.11
C SER A 325 -0.68 10.37 6.65
N SER A 326 0.32 10.63 5.80
CA SER A 326 1.74 10.60 6.18
C SER A 326 2.24 11.89 6.85
N SER A 327 3.32 11.77 7.63
CA SER A 327 4.02 12.90 8.25
C SER A 327 5.18 13.36 7.38
N VAL A 328 5.45 14.67 7.32
CA VAL A 328 6.65 15.20 6.65
C VAL A 328 7.89 14.88 7.50
N LEU A 329 8.98 14.46 6.86
CA LEU A 329 10.25 14.16 7.51
C LEU A 329 11.07 15.42 7.82
#